data_AF-A0A353WJW1-F1
#
_entry.id   AF-A0A353WJW1-F1
#
_cell.length_a   1.000
_cell.length_b   1.000
_cell.length_c   1.000
_cell.angle_alpha   90.00
_cell.angle_beta   90.00
_cell.angle_gamma   90.00
#
_symmetry.space_group_name_H-M   'P 1'
#
loop_
_entity.id
_entity.type
_entity.pdbx_description
1 polymer ?
#
loop_
_entity_poly.entity_id
_entity_poly.type
_entity_poly.pdbx_seq_one_letter_code
_entity_poly.pdbx_strand_id
1 'polypeptide(L)'
;AIPGGFIRLSEPLDEAAKRVLHEKTHVKDVYLEQLYTFGEPGRYPNARVMTVSYFALIRTDELQLSNRSDMDVQKVGWHPVYSLPALAFDHATILNYAVKRLRDRLEYSPIAFQLLPKKFTLTELQKTYELILDKELDKRNFRKKMISLGILNEFDEFTKLSSKRPARLYAFNEEIIENQKGLSA
;
A
#
# COMPACT_ATOMS: atom_id res chain seq x y z
N ALA A 1 -9.95 9.23 -11.30
CA ALA A 1 -10.50 9.32 -9.93
C ALA A 1 -10.02 8.13 -9.12
N ILE A 2 -10.01 8.17 -7.78
CA ILE A 2 -9.74 6.97 -6.97
C ILE A 2 -10.95 6.02 -6.97
N PRO A 3 -10.76 4.70 -6.79
CA PRO A 3 -11.87 3.76 -6.62
C PRO A 3 -12.74 4.17 -5.43
N GLY A 4 -14.05 4.25 -5.64
CA GLY A 4 -14.99 4.72 -4.64
C GLY A 4 -16.41 4.26 -4.95
N GLY A 5 -17.25 4.30 -3.93
CA GLY A 5 -18.65 3.88 -3.99
C GLY A 5 -19.37 4.24 -2.70
N PHE A 6 -20.68 3.96 -2.67
CA PHE A 6 -21.50 4.16 -1.49
C PHE A 6 -21.54 2.91 -0.63
N ILE A 7 -21.66 3.13 0.68
CA ILE A 7 -22.00 2.08 1.65
C ILE A 7 -23.46 1.65 1.46
N ARG A 8 -23.72 0.35 1.57
CA ARG A 8 -25.07 -0.24 1.58
C ARG A 8 -25.63 -0.27 3.00
N LEU A 9 -26.95 -0.33 3.12
CA LEU A 9 -27.63 -0.38 4.42
C LEU A 9 -27.29 -1.63 5.24
N SER A 10 -26.87 -2.72 4.58
CA SER A 10 -26.65 -4.04 5.18
C SER A 10 -25.18 -4.40 5.37
N GLU A 11 -24.25 -3.45 5.31
CA GLU A 11 -22.82 -3.73 5.45
C GLU A 11 -22.11 -2.70 6.34
N PRO A 12 -21.09 -3.12 7.13
CA PRO A 12 -20.22 -2.20 7.85
C PRO A 12 -19.21 -1.52 6.92
N LEU A 13 -18.53 -0.47 7.41
CA LEU A 13 -17.57 0.34 6.64
C LEU A 13 -16.45 -0.49 6.01
N ASP A 14 -15.83 -1.39 6.77
CA ASP A 14 -14.70 -2.19 6.28
C ASP A 14 -15.13 -3.16 5.16
N GLU A 15 -16.31 -3.75 5.28
CA GLU A 15 -16.86 -4.62 4.24
C GLU A 15 -17.28 -3.82 3.00
N ALA A 16 -17.82 -2.61 3.18
CA ALA A 16 -18.07 -1.69 2.07
C ALA A 16 -16.76 -1.33 1.33
N ALA A 17 -15.68 -1.05 2.06
CA ALA A 17 -14.38 -0.73 1.46
C ALA A 17 -13.80 -1.92 0.68
N LYS A 18 -13.83 -3.12 1.25
CA LYS A 18 -13.42 -4.36 0.57
C LYS A 18 -14.25 -4.63 -0.69
N ARG A 19 -15.58 -4.52 -0.58
CA ARG A 19 -16.50 -4.72 -1.71
C ARG A 19 -16.26 -3.70 -2.81
N VAL A 20 -16.19 -2.41 -2.48
CA VAL A 20 -15.95 -1.34 -3.47
C VAL A 20 -14.60 -1.54 -4.15
N LEU A 21 -13.56 -1.91 -3.41
CA LEU A 21 -12.27 -2.27 -4.01
C LEU A 21 -12.46 -3.42 -5.01
N HIS A 22 -13.04 -4.54 -4.59
CA HIS A 22 -13.24 -5.70 -5.45
C HIS A 22 -14.12 -5.41 -6.69
N GLU A 23 -15.25 -4.71 -6.53
CA GLU A 23 -16.13 -4.36 -7.65
C GLU A 23 -15.46 -3.44 -8.66
N LYS A 24 -14.56 -2.56 -8.23
CA LYS A 24 -13.89 -1.59 -9.11
C LYS A 24 -12.62 -2.15 -9.72
N THR A 25 -11.88 -3.00 -9.00
CA THR A 25 -10.51 -3.39 -9.39
C THR A 25 -10.29 -4.90 -9.45
N HIS A 26 -11.26 -5.71 -9.03
CA HIS A 26 -11.17 -7.18 -8.83
C HIS A 26 -10.10 -7.61 -7.82
N VAL A 27 -9.63 -6.67 -7.00
CA VAL A 27 -8.65 -6.94 -5.95
C VAL A 27 -9.36 -7.45 -4.70
N LYS A 28 -8.81 -8.52 -4.12
CA LYS A 28 -9.24 -9.11 -2.85
C LYS A 28 -8.02 -9.57 -2.05
N ASP A 29 -8.23 -9.87 -0.77
CA ASP A 29 -7.21 -10.46 0.11
C ASP A 29 -5.94 -9.60 0.22
N VAL A 30 -6.10 -8.27 0.23
CA VAL A 30 -4.99 -7.31 0.36
C VAL A 30 -5.05 -6.57 1.69
N TYR A 31 -3.91 -6.03 2.10
CA TYR A 31 -3.86 -5.08 3.20
C TYR A 31 -4.74 -3.87 2.88
N LEU A 32 -5.70 -3.59 3.78
CA LEU A 32 -6.62 -2.46 3.68
C LEU A 32 -6.74 -1.81 5.06
N GLU A 33 -6.51 -0.51 5.14
CA GLU A 33 -6.54 0.25 6.40
C GLU A 33 -7.35 1.53 6.21
N GLN A 34 -8.22 1.82 7.19
CA GLN A 34 -8.96 3.07 7.23
C GLN A 34 -7.99 4.23 7.48
N LEU A 35 -8.11 5.28 6.68
CA LEU A 35 -7.15 6.37 6.65
C LEU A 35 -7.67 7.63 7.35
N TYR A 36 -8.77 8.21 6.86
CA TYR A 36 -9.36 9.42 7.40
C TYR A 36 -10.80 9.61 6.90
N THR A 37 -11.55 10.53 7.51
CA THR A 37 -12.89 10.91 7.03
C THR A 37 -12.88 12.34 6.50
N PHE A 38 -13.26 12.50 5.23
CA PHE A 38 -13.33 13.79 4.54
C PHE A 38 -14.77 14.27 4.48
N GLY A 39 -15.04 15.42 5.09
CA GLY A 39 -16.38 15.96 5.25
C GLY A 39 -16.50 17.46 4.96
N GLU A 40 -15.53 18.05 4.25
CA GLU A 40 -15.57 19.49 3.94
C GLU A 40 -16.83 19.87 3.16
N PRO A 41 -17.54 20.97 3.51
CA PRO A 41 -18.62 21.49 2.68
C PRO A 41 -18.13 21.78 1.25
N GLY A 42 -18.97 21.50 0.24
CA GLY A 42 -18.65 21.77 -1.16
C GLY A 42 -17.65 20.81 -1.82
N ARG A 43 -17.12 19.80 -1.10
CA ARG A 43 -16.24 18.78 -1.70
C ARG A 43 -16.90 17.96 -2.81
N TYR A 44 -18.23 17.87 -2.77
CA TYR A 44 -19.05 17.29 -3.81
C TYR A 44 -20.05 18.35 -4.31
N PRO A 45 -20.13 18.63 -5.63
CA PRO A 45 -20.83 19.81 -6.15
C PRO A 45 -22.32 19.92 -5.77
N ASN A 46 -23.02 18.79 -5.69
CA ASN A 46 -24.49 18.77 -5.68
C ASN A 46 -25.08 18.10 -4.43
N ALA A 47 -24.26 17.73 -3.45
CA ALA A 47 -24.72 17.02 -2.25
C ALA A 47 -23.72 17.12 -1.10
N ARG A 48 -24.21 17.00 0.13
CA ARG A 48 -23.35 16.79 1.30
C ARG A 48 -22.86 15.33 1.30
N VAL A 49 -21.59 15.12 0.97
CA VAL A 49 -20.98 13.79 0.94
C VAL A 49 -19.82 13.72 1.92
N MET A 50 -19.91 12.80 2.89
CA MET A 50 -18.78 12.40 3.72
C MET A 50 -18.13 11.16 3.11
N THR A 51 -16.81 11.16 3.00
CA THR A 51 -16.04 10.03 2.48
C THR A 51 -15.14 9.49 3.57
N VAL A 52 -15.36 8.25 3.97
CA VAL A 52 -14.37 7.49 4.75
C VAL A 52 -13.39 6.89 3.75
N SER A 53 -12.13 7.32 3.80
CA SER A 53 -11.10 6.82 2.90
C SER A 53 -10.36 5.64 3.51
N TYR A 54 -9.95 4.74 2.63
CA TYR A 54 -9.09 3.60 2.94
C TYR A 54 -7.90 3.64 1.98
N PHE A 55 -6.77 3.08 2.40
CA PHE A 55 -5.68 2.78 1.48
C PHE A 55 -5.39 1.28 1.48
N ALA A 56 -4.98 0.79 0.32
CA ALA A 56 -4.54 -0.59 0.15
C ALA A 56 -3.08 -0.61 -0.30
N LEU A 57 -2.33 -1.59 0.17
CA LEU A 57 -0.98 -1.88 -0.32
C LEU A 57 -1.05 -3.18 -1.12
N ILE A 58 -0.68 -3.09 -2.39
CA ILE A 58 -0.87 -4.15 -3.36
C ILE A 58 0.41 -4.25 -4.18
N ARG A 59 0.90 -5.47 -4.37
CA ARG A 59 2.04 -5.74 -5.25
C ARG A 59 1.57 -5.72 -6.71
N THR A 60 2.30 -5.00 -7.55
CA THR A 60 1.93 -4.85 -8.96
C THR A 60 1.98 -6.18 -9.74
N ASP A 61 2.83 -7.12 -9.32
CA ASP A 61 2.96 -8.44 -9.97
C ASP A 61 1.87 -9.44 -9.56
N GLU A 62 1.15 -9.17 -8.48
CA GLU A 62 -0.01 -9.97 -8.05
C GLU A 62 -1.31 -9.49 -8.72
N LEU A 63 -1.27 -8.36 -9.44
CA LEU A 63 -2.45 -7.76 -10.05
C LEU A 63 -2.47 -7.87 -11.57
N GLN A 64 -3.33 -8.75 -12.07
CA GLN A 64 -3.80 -8.69 -13.45
C GLN A 64 -5.03 -7.76 -13.47
N LEU A 65 -4.82 -6.47 -13.72
CA LEU A 65 -5.94 -5.57 -14.01
C LEU A 65 -6.60 -6.09 -15.30
N SER A 66 -7.79 -6.70 -15.16
CA SER A 66 -8.51 -7.20 -16.31
C SER A 66 -8.92 -6.03 -17.20
N ASN A 67 -8.26 -5.88 -18.34
CA ASN A 67 -8.70 -5.01 -19.43
C ASN A 67 -9.99 -5.59 -20.02
N ARG A 68 -11.12 -5.39 -19.34
CA ARG A 68 -12.42 -5.69 -19.96
C ARG A 68 -12.78 -4.55 -20.91
N SER A 69 -13.09 -4.95 -22.13
CA SER A 69 -13.65 -4.14 -23.22
C SER A 69 -15.17 -4.00 -23.10
N ASP A 70 -15.71 -3.91 -21.88
CA ASP A 70 -17.12 -3.59 -21.69
C ASP A 70 -17.24 -2.06 -21.74
N MET A 71 -18.02 -1.56 -22.70
CA MET A 71 -18.03 -0.16 -23.16
C MET A 71 -18.37 0.92 -22.12
N ASP A 72 -18.62 0.54 -20.86
CA ASP A 72 -19.04 1.44 -19.76
C ASP A 72 -18.15 1.41 -18.51
N VAL A 73 -17.07 0.61 -18.47
CA VAL A 73 -16.18 0.57 -17.30
C VAL A 73 -15.00 1.52 -17.50
N GLN A 74 -14.90 2.57 -16.67
CA GLN A 74 -13.72 3.42 -16.61
C GLN A 74 -12.46 2.54 -16.46
N LYS A 75 -11.50 2.69 -17.39
CA LYS A 75 -10.25 1.92 -17.36
C LYS A 75 -9.53 2.15 -16.04
N VAL A 76 -9.41 1.10 -15.23
CA VAL A 76 -8.55 1.08 -14.05
C VAL A 76 -7.13 0.86 -14.50
N GLY A 77 -6.20 1.65 -13.97
CA GLY A 77 -4.79 1.58 -14.34
C GLY A 77 -3.89 1.99 -13.19
N TRP A 78 -2.66 1.51 -13.25
CA TRP A 78 -1.58 1.99 -12.40
C TRP A 78 -1.09 3.33 -12.93
N HIS A 79 -0.99 4.33 -12.04
CA HIS A 79 -0.45 5.65 -12.36
C HIS A 79 0.72 5.96 -11.42
N PRO A 80 1.84 6.54 -11.92
CA PRO A 80 2.89 7.04 -11.06
C PRO A 80 2.34 8.14 -10.15
N VAL A 81 2.63 8.05 -8.85
CA VAL A 81 2.10 8.99 -7.84
C VAL A 81 2.49 10.44 -8.10
N TYR A 82 3.61 10.68 -8.76
CA TYR A 82 4.10 12.02 -9.13
C TYR A 82 3.74 12.45 -10.56
N SER A 83 2.95 11.65 -11.27
CA SER A 83 2.53 11.94 -12.65
C SER A 83 1.07 11.52 -12.87
N LEU A 84 0.19 12.00 -12.00
CA LEU A 84 -1.22 11.68 -12.01
C LEU A 84 -1.99 12.54 -13.03
N PRO A 85 -3.03 11.98 -13.67
CA PRO A 85 -3.98 12.79 -14.43
C PRO A 85 -4.81 13.68 -13.49
N ALA A 86 -5.57 14.62 -14.06
CA ALA A 86 -6.55 15.39 -13.31
C ALA A 86 -7.52 14.44 -12.58
N LEU A 87 -7.68 14.65 -11.26
CA LEU A 87 -8.52 13.83 -10.41
C LEU A 87 -9.85 14.53 -10.15
N ALA A 88 -10.92 13.73 -10.02
CA ALA A 88 -12.25 14.25 -9.70
C ALA A 88 -12.32 14.79 -8.26
N PHE A 89 -13.15 15.81 -8.04
CA PHE A 89 -13.46 16.36 -6.71
C PHE A 89 -12.18 16.73 -5.94
N ASP A 90 -12.11 16.34 -4.67
CA ASP A 90 -10.97 16.52 -3.76
C ASP A 90 -10.06 15.28 -3.71
N HIS A 91 -10.11 14.39 -4.70
CA HIS A 91 -9.34 13.13 -4.67
C HIS A 91 -7.82 13.35 -4.63
N ALA A 92 -7.31 14.46 -5.18
CA ALA A 92 -5.91 14.83 -5.03
C ALA A 92 -5.53 15.07 -3.56
N THR A 93 -6.42 15.70 -2.78
CA THR A 93 -6.24 15.92 -1.34
C THR A 93 -6.22 14.59 -0.59
N ILE A 94 -7.15 13.68 -0.90
CA ILE A 94 -7.20 12.34 -0.29
C ILE A 94 -5.90 11.58 -0.55
N LEU A 95 -5.40 11.61 -1.79
CA LEU A 95 -4.19 10.89 -2.16
C LEU A 95 -2.94 11.49 -1.51
N ASN A 96 -2.81 12.82 -1.47
CA ASN A 96 -1.71 13.48 -0.78
C ASN A 96 -1.69 13.12 0.71
N TYR A 97 -2.85 13.08 1.35
CA TYR A 97 -2.98 12.63 2.73
C TYR A 97 -2.58 11.15 2.90
N ALA A 98 -2.98 10.27 1.98
CA ALA A 98 -2.62 8.85 1.99
C ALA A 98 -1.10 8.64 1.89
N VAL A 99 -0.44 9.33 0.95
CA VAL A 99 1.02 9.25 0.76
C VAL A 99 1.74 9.76 2.02
N LYS A 100 1.31 10.89 2.58
CA LYS A 100 1.87 11.41 3.82
C LYS A 100 1.72 10.41 4.96
N ARG A 101 0.51 9.89 5.18
CA ARG A 101 0.25 8.92 6.26
C ARG A 101 1.07 7.65 6.09
N LEU A 102 1.21 7.14 4.86
CA LEU A 102 2.02 5.97 4.58
C LEU A 102 3.50 6.21 4.94
N ARG A 103 4.05 7.37 4.59
CA ARG A 103 5.42 7.75 4.97
C ARG A 103 5.60 7.83 6.48
N ASP A 104 4.66 8.47 7.18
CA ASP A 104 4.69 8.58 8.64
C ASP A 104 4.61 7.19 9.29
N ARG A 105 3.83 6.26 8.73
CA ARG A 105 3.72 4.89 9.24
C ARG A 105 4.99 4.07 9.03
N LEU A 106 5.70 4.26 7.93
CA LEU A 106 6.95 3.53 7.64
C LEU A 106 8.09 3.85 8.58
N GLU A 107 8.05 5.02 9.22
CA GLU A 107 9.06 5.38 10.21
C GLU A 107 8.99 4.48 11.46
N TYR A 108 7.78 4.00 11.80
CA TYR A 108 7.49 3.29 13.06
C TYR A 108 6.89 1.88 12.89
N SER A 109 6.51 1.48 11.68
CA SER A 109 5.87 0.19 11.40
C SER A 109 6.41 -0.45 10.13
N PRO A 110 6.65 -1.77 10.10
CA PRO A 110 7.21 -2.46 8.94
C PRO A 110 6.23 -2.62 7.77
N ILE A 111 5.15 -1.85 7.68
CA ILE A 111 4.04 -1.97 6.71
C ILE A 111 4.49 -2.13 5.23
N ALA A 112 5.68 -1.64 4.87
CA ALA A 112 6.31 -1.87 3.56
C ALA A 112 6.44 -3.35 3.17
N PHE A 113 6.38 -4.29 4.12
CA PHE A 113 6.42 -5.73 3.80
C PHE A 113 5.29 -6.16 2.86
N GLN A 114 4.13 -5.49 2.92
CA GLN A 114 3.00 -5.74 2.03
C GLN A 114 3.31 -5.45 0.55
N LEU A 115 4.38 -4.70 0.28
CA LEU A 115 4.83 -4.35 -1.07
C LEU A 115 6.02 -5.21 -1.54
N LEU A 116 6.52 -6.11 -0.70
CA LEU A 116 7.66 -6.97 -0.99
C LEU A 116 7.22 -8.42 -1.25
N PRO A 117 7.96 -9.18 -2.08
CA PRO A 117 7.74 -10.61 -2.20
C PRO A 117 7.95 -11.33 -0.87
N LYS A 118 7.42 -12.56 -0.74
CA LYS A 118 7.58 -13.39 0.48
C LYS A 118 9.06 -13.56 0.90
N LYS A 119 9.97 -13.62 -0.07
CA LYS A 119 11.42 -13.60 0.15
C LYS A 119 12.04 -12.47 -0.64
N PHE A 120 12.84 -11.65 0.02
CA PHE A 120 13.48 -10.47 -0.57
C PHE A 120 14.91 -10.31 -0.06
N THR A 121 15.68 -9.49 -0.75
CA THR A 121 17.01 -9.04 -0.33
C THR A 121 16.93 -7.74 0.46
N LEU A 122 17.91 -7.47 1.33
CA LEU A 122 18.00 -6.16 2.01
C LEU A 122 18.11 -4.97 1.03
N THR A 123 18.57 -5.21 -0.20
CA THR A 123 18.63 -4.18 -1.23
C THR A 123 17.24 -3.85 -1.78
N GLU A 124 16.40 -4.87 -2.02
CA GLU A 124 15.00 -4.66 -2.44
C GLU A 124 14.22 -3.98 -1.33
N LEU A 125 14.39 -4.42 -0.08
CA LEU A 125 13.80 -3.77 1.08
C LEU A 125 14.19 -2.28 1.18
N GLN A 126 15.48 -1.96 1.04
CA GLN A 126 15.96 -0.57 1.05
C GLN A 126 15.30 0.26 -0.05
N LYS A 127 15.32 -0.24 -1.30
CA LYS A 127 14.72 0.45 -2.45
C LYS A 127 13.23 0.72 -2.25
N THR A 128 12.48 -0.24 -1.71
CA THR A 128 11.06 -0.06 -1.41
C THR A 128 10.86 1.07 -0.39
N TYR A 129 11.67 1.14 0.67
CA TYR A 129 11.59 2.24 1.63
C TYR A 129 11.96 3.58 1.00
N GLU A 130 13.04 3.65 0.21
CA GLU A 130 13.49 4.87 -0.47
C GLU A 130 12.42 5.41 -1.42
N LEU A 131 11.76 4.54 -2.19
CA LEU A 131 10.69 4.92 -3.12
C LEU A 131 9.47 5.52 -2.41
N ILE A 132 9.10 4.98 -1.25
CA ILE A 132 7.93 5.48 -0.51
C ILE A 132 8.29 6.76 0.26
N LEU A 133 9.47 6.78 0.89
CA LEU A 133 9.97 7.93 1.66
C LEU A 133 10.43 9.09 0.77
N ASP A 134 10.61 8.85 -0.52
CA ASP A 134 11.09 9.83 -1.50
C ASP A 134 12.48 10.41 -1.13
N LYS A 135 13.36 9.55 -0.62
CA LYS A 135 14.73 9.92 -0.24
C LYS A 135 15.66 8.73 -0.27
N GLU A 136 16.94 8.99 -0.50
CA GLU A 136 17.98 7.97 -0.36
C GLU A 136 18.26 7.65 1.11
N LEU A 137 18.57 6.38 1.39
CA LEU A 137 18.93 5.91 2.71
C LEU A 137 20.37 5.41 2.71
N ASP A 138 21.12 5.72 3.76
CA ASP A 138 22.45 5.15 3.90
C ASP A 138 22.36 3.62 4.05
N LYS A 139 23.02 2.92 3.14
CA LYS A 139 22.98 1.46 3.04
C LYS A 139 23.42 0.76 4.32
N ARG A 140 24.45 1.27 5.01
CA ARG A 140 25.02 0.62 6.20
C ARG A 140 24.10 0.80 7.39
N ASN A 141 23.63 2.03 7.60
CA ASN A 141 22.72 2.39 8.69
C ASN A 141 21.36 1.72 8.52
N PHE A 142 20.82 1.69 7.29
CA PHE A 142 19.56 1.03 7.01
C PHE A 142 19.63 -0.47 7.34
N ARG A 143 20.65 -1.18 6.82
CA ARG A 143 20.82 -2.61 7.08
C ARG A 143 21.01 -2.91 8.56
N LYS A 144 21.86 -2.12 9.24
CA LYS A 144 22.07 -2.26 10.69
C LYS A 144 20.75 -2.06 11.45
N LYS A 145 19.97 -1.03 11.11
CA LYS A 145 18.65 -0.77 11.72
C LYS A 145 17.71 -1.95 11.49
N MET A 146 17.50 -2.37 10.25
CA MET A 146 16.54 -3.44 9.92
C MET A 146 16.86 -4.77 10.59
N ILE A 147 18.15 -5.15 10.66
CA ILE A 147 18.58 -6.36 11.37
C ILE A 147 18.36 -6.21 12.88
N SER A 148 18.68 -5.04 13.45
CA SER A 148 18.54 -4.79 14.89
C SER A 148 17.10 -4.83 15.40
N LEU A 149 16.12 -4.63 14.52
CA LEU A 149 14.70 -4.71 14.87
C LEU A 149 14.25 -6.14 15.19
N GLY A 150 15.00 -7.18 14.79
CA GLY A 150 14.64 -8.57 15.07
C GLY A 150 13.38 -9.07 14.34
N ILE A 151 12.87 -8.30 13.37
CA ILE A 151 11.64 -8.60 12.62
C ILE A 151 11.89 -9.38 11.32
N LEU A 152 13.13 -9.79 11.06
CA LEU A 152 13.53 -10.46 9.83
C LEU A 152 14.00 -11.88 10.14
N ASN A 153 13.42 -12.85 9.44
CA ASN A 153 13.94 -14.21 9.35
C ASN A 153 14.99 -14.25 8.24
N GLU A 154 16.18 -14.70 8.59
CA GLU A 154 17.30 -14.86 7.69
C GLU A 154 17.37 -16.32 7.19
N PHE A 155 17.54 -16.51 5.88
CA PHE A 155 17.63 -17.85 5.28
C PHE A 155 19.03 -18.11 4.73
N ASP A 156 19.43 -19.39 4.70
CA ASP A 156 20.60 -19.87 3.95
C ASP A 156 20.31 -20.02 2.44
N GLU A 157 19.45 -19.14 1.92
CA GLU A 157 19.09 -19.03 0.51
C GLU A 157 19.62 -17.71 -0.05
N PHE A 158 20.02 -17.75 -1.32
CA PHE A 158 20.54 -16.59 -2.02
C PHE A 158 19.83 -16.41 -3.36
N THR A 159 19.79 -15.18 -3.86
CA THR A 159 19.38 -14.89 -5.25
C THR A 159 20.17 -15.77 -6.23
N LYS A 160 19.57 -16.13 -7.37
CA LYS A 160 20.14 -17.03 -8.40
C LYS A 160 21.66 -16.91 -8.53
N LEU A 161 22.34 -18.06 -8.51
CA LEU A 161 23.80 -18.20 -8.60
C LEU A 161 24.42 -17.58 -9.87
N SER A 162 23.62 -17.32 -10.91
CA SER A 162 24.07 -16.62 -12.12
C SER A 162 24.39 -15.13 -11.91
N SER A 163 24.05 -14.57 -10.74
CA SER A 163 24.49 -13.22 -10.36
C SER A 163 25.95 -13.21 -9.93
N LYS A 164 26.73 -12.23 -10.43
CA LYS A 164 28.13 -12.00 -10.02
C LYS A 164 28.31 -11.82 -8.50
N ARG A 165 27.24 -11.45 -7.78
CA ARG A 165 27.21 -11.32 -6.31
C ARG A 165 25.84 -11.78 -5.80
N PRO A 166 25.68 -13.07 -5.44
CA PRO A 166 24.43 -13.56 -4.88
C PRO A 166 24.14 -12.86 -3.55
N ALA A 167 22.90 -12.40 -3.37
CA ALA A 167 22.44 -11.72 -2.17
C ALA A 167 21.59 -12.67 -1.34
N ARG A 168 21.79 -12.65 -0.01
CA ARG A 168 21.01 -13.46 0.93
C ARG A 168 19.54 -13.04 0.94
N LEU A 169 18.65 -14.01 1.09
CA LEU A 169 17.21 -13.81 1.18
C LEU A 169 16.75 -13.73 2.64
N TYR A 170 15.75 -12.88 2.85
CA TYR A 170 15.09 -12.63 4.12
C TYR A 170 13.58 -12.69 3.91
N ALA A 171 12.83 -12.93 4.98
CA ALA A 171 11.39 -12.71 5.06
C ALA A 171 11.09 -11.95 6.34
N PHE A 172 9.97 -11.26 6.38
CA PHE A 172 9.48 -10.72 7.65
C PHE A 172 8.96 -11.83 8.55
N ASN A 173 9.15 -11.69 9.85
CA ASN A 173 8.55 -12.55 10.85
C ASN A 173 7.14 -12.04 11.16
N GLU A 174 6.12 -12.70 10.59
CA GLU A 174 4.72 -12.30 10.70
C GLU A 174 4.24 -12.30 12.16
N GLU A 175 4.64 -13.28 12.97
CA GLU A 175 4.26 -13.37 14.40
C GLU A 175 4.75 -12.16 15.20
N ILE A 176 6.02 -11.76 15.00
CA ILE A 176 6.59 -10.59 15.70
C ILE A 176 5.88 -9.31 15.27
N ILE A 177 5.54 -9.19 13.98
CA ILE A 177 4.85 -8.00 13.45
C ILE A 177 3.41 -7.90 13.94
N GLU A 178 2.67 -9.00 13.97
CA GLU A 178 1.30 -9.03 14.47
C GLU A 178 1.24 -8.67 15.97
N ASN A 179 2.17 -9.19 16.77
CA ASN A 179 2.29 -8.83 18.17
C ASN A 179 2.63 -7.35 18.40
N GLN A 180 3.40 -6.73 17.51
CA GLN A 180 3.68 -5.29 17.57
C GLN A 180 2.49 -4.42 17.11
N LYS A 181 1.65 -4.91 16.19
CA LYS A 181 0.42 -4.19 15.78
C LYS A 181 -0.57 -4.04 16.94
N GLY A 182 -0.68 -5.06 17.81
CA GLY A 182 -1.56 -5.05 18.99
C GLY A 182 -1.18 -4.06 20.09
N LEU A 183 0.03 -3.48 20.06
CA LEU A 183 0.50 -2.45 20.99
C LEU A 183 0.26 -1.01 20.50
N SER A 184 -0.29 -0.84 19.29
CA SER A 184 -0.49 0.45 18.63
C SER A 184 -1.94 0.76 18.23
N ALA A 185 -2.90 -0.03 18.71
CA ALA A 185 -4.34 0.18 18.55
C ALA A 185 -4.91 0.92 19.76
#